data_AF-A0A8T5KUJ2-F1
#
_entry.id   AF-A0A8T5KUJ2-F1
#
_cell.length_a   1.000
_cell.length_b   1.000
_cell.length_c   1.000
_cell.angle_alpha   90.00
_cell.angle_beta   90.00
_cell.angle_gamma   90.00
#
_symmetry.space_group_name_H-M   'P 1'
#
loop_
_entity.id
_entity.type
_entity.pdbx_description
1 polymer ?
#
loop_
_entity_poly.entity_id
_entity_poly.type
_entity_poly.pdbx_seq_one_letter_code
_entity_poly.pdbx_strand_id
1 'polypeptide(L)'
;MWYPQNKEELEKVVNLFLKKPKLKTDKIHGIIVPHAGYEFSGAIVGKAFALLPKNQKAIVLGPNHYVGFRGIRSLEKIETPLGKVKISENNYPKLDYEHSIDNQIPFLQKLGFKEILPLVIGQINQEEAKKIAKQLSKEKKVVFIFSTDLSHFLDYELAVKIDKQTINIIENLDSKNIEKIDACGRSTLFIAIELCKLKKYKPTLIEYKNSGNITGDKTSVVGYSSFYF
;
A
#
# COMPACT_ATOMS: atom_id res chain seq x y z
N MET A 1 -14.84 11.29 -1.72
CA MET A 1 -14.08 11.18 -0.45
C MET A 1 -13.76 9.72 -0.23
N TRP A 2 -12.56 9.39 0.25
CA TRP A 2 -12.08 8.00 0.29
C TRP A 2 -12.39 7.26 1.59
N TYR A 3 -12.66 8.01 2.66
CA TYR A 3 -13.00 7.52 3.99
C TYR A 3 -13.84 8.61 4.73
N PRO A 4 -14.52 8.27 5.84
CA PRO A 4 -15.33 9.22 6.58
C PRO A 4 -14.56 10.48 7.02
N GLN A 5 -15.14 11.66 6.84
CA GLN A 5 -14.51 12.92 7.23
C GLN A 5 -14.87 13.37 8.66
N ASN A 6 -15.87 12.72 9.29
CA ASN A 6 -16.12 12.89 10.70
C ASN A 6 -15.12 12.07 11.52
N LYS A 7 -14.48 12.69 12.52
CA LYS A 7 -13.47 12.04 13.37
C LYS A 7 -14.00 10.78 14.06
N GLU A 8 -15.15 10.85 14.71
CA GLU A 8 -15.70 9.72 15.47
C GLU A 8 -16.10 8.57 14.56
N GLU A 9 -16.66 8.88 13.40
CA GLU A 9 -17.01 7.89 12.39
C GLU A 9 -15.76 7.20 11.83
N LEU A 10 -14.73 7.97 11.48
CA LEU A 10 -13.46 7.44 11.00
C LEU A 10 -12.80 6.53 12.04
N GLU A 11 -12.76 6.95 13.31
CA GLU A 11 -12.23 6.12 14.39
C GLU A 11 -13.00 4.80 14.53
N LYS A 12 -14.34 4.84 14.48
CA LYS A 12 -15.18 3.64 14.55
C LYS A 12 -14.88 2.69 13.38
N VAL A 13 -14.82 3.20 12.15
CA VAL A 13 -14.57 2.40 10.94
C VAL A 13 -13.16 1.78 10.96
N VAL A 14 -12.13 2.55 11.30
CA VAL A 14 -10.75 2.04 11.39
C VAL A 14 -10.65 0.95 12.47
N ASN A 15 -11.27 1.14 13.64
CA ASN A 15 -11.29 0.11 14.69
C ASN A 15 -11.99 -1.17 14.23
N LEU A 16 -13.09 -1.04 13.47
CA LEU A 16 -13.82 -2.18 12.92
C LEU A 16 -12.96 -2.99 11.95
N PHE A 17 -12.11 -2.32 11.17
CA PHE A 17 -11.25 -2.96 10.17
C PHE A 17 -9.96 -3.55 10.73
N LEU A 18 -9.44 -3.06 11.86
CA LEU A 18 -8.23 -3.56 12.52
C LEU A 18 -8.46 -4.92 13.22
N LYS A 19 -8.83 -5.94 12.44
CA LYS A 19 -9.05 -7.32 12.89
C LYS A 19 -7.86 -8.20 12.52
N LYS A 20 -7.05 -8.53 13.52
CA LYS A 20 -5.83 -9.35 13.34
C LYS A 20 -6.20 -10.75 12.81
N PRO A 21 -5.68 -11.17 11.65
CA PRO A 21 -5.89 -12.54 11.16
C PRO A 21 -5.08 -13.53 12.01
N LYS A 22 -5.54 -14.78 12.08
CA LYS A 22 -4.84 -15.87 12.78
C LYS A 22 -3.67 -16.37 11.92
N LEU A 23 -2.50 -15.77 12.07
CA LEU A 23 -1.28 -16.13 11.32
C LEU A 23 -0.15 -16.48 12.30
N LYS A 24 0.68 -17.47 11.96
CA LYS A 24 1.93 -17.78 12.67
C LYS A 24 3.07 -17.01 12.02
N THR A 25 3.50 -15.92 12.63
CA THR A 25 4.64 -15.13 12.16
C THR A 25 5.32 -14.43 13.34
N ASP A 26 6.65 -14.52 13.38
CA ASP A 26 7.46 -14.01 14.48
C ASP A 26 7.81 -12.53 14.31
N LYS A 27 7.76 -12.00 13.07
CA LYS A 27 8.13 -10.62 12.77
C LYS A 27 7.51 -10.12 11.46
N ILE A 28 6.99 -8.90 11.49
CA ILE A 28 6.45 -8.19 10.32
C ILE A 28 7.34 -6.98 10.03
N HIS A 29 7.78 -6.87 8.79
CA HIS A 29 8.62 -5.81 8.25
C HIS A 29 7.84 -4.84 7.36
N GLY A 30 6.74 -5.28 6.79
CA GLY A 30 5.87 -4.41 6.02
C GLY A 30 4.65 -5.11 5.45
N ILE A 31 3.88 -4.32 4.71
CA ILE A 31 2.65 -4.74 4.06
C ILE A 31 2.57 -4.17 2.65
N ILE A 32 1.84 -4.88 1.78
CA ILE A 32 1.37 -4.39 0.49
C ILE A 32 -0.15 -4.34 0.60
N VAL A 33 -0.80 -3.21 0.31
CA VAL A 33 -2.23 -2.99 0.57
C VAL A 33 -2.89 -2.11 -0.49
N PRO A 34 -4.21 -2.25 -0.71
CA PRO A 34 -4.97 -1.41 -1.63
C PRO A 34 -5.20 0.00 -1.07
N HIS A 35 -5.68 0.89 -1.95
CA HIS A 35 -6.07 2.26 -1.62
C HIS A 35 -7.38 2.72 -2.27
N ALA A 36 -8.23 1.82 -2.76
CA ALA A 36 -9.61 2.18 -3.03
C ALA A 36 -10.34 2.70 -1.77
N GLY A 37 -11.52 3.29 -1.95
CA GLY A 37 -12.34 3.80 -0.84
C GLY A 37 -12.60 2.75 0.24
N TYR A 38 -12.74 3.20 1.49
CA TYR A 38 -12.85 2.33 2.67
C TYR A 38 -14.04 1.37 2.61
N GLU A 39 -15.12 1.77 1.94
CA GLU A 39 -16.28 0.91 1.68
C GLU A 39 -15.94 -0.32 0.82
N PHE A 40 -14.92 -0.22 -0.05
CA PHE A 40 -14.47 -1.31 -0.91
C PHE A 40 -13.33 -2.10 -0.28
N SER A 41 -12.24 -1.42 0.10
CA SER A 41 -10.98 -2.08 0.43
C SER A 41 -10.59 -1.98 1.90
N GLY A 42 -11.25 -1.14 2.70
CA GLY A 42 -10.82 -0.80 4.05
C GLY A 42 -10.70 -2.00 4.98
N ALA A 43 -11.59 -2.99 4.87
CA ALA A 43 -11.51 -4.23 5.64
C ALA A 43 -10.29 -5.10 5.28
N ILE A 44 -9.88 -5.10 4.00
CA ILE A 44 -8.70 -5.84 3.49
C ILE A 44 -7.44 -5.14 4.01
N VAL A 45 -7.39 -3.81 3.88
CA VAL A 45 -6.30 -2.96 4.42
C VAL A 45 -6.14 -3.19 5.92
N GLY A 46 -7.23 -3.07 6.68
CA GLY A 46 -7.21 -3.17 8.15
C GLY A 46 -6.68 -4.49 8.69
N LYS A 47 -6.95 -5.63 8.00
CA LYS A 47 -6.38 -6.94 8.37
C LYS A 47 -4.85 -6.94 8.30
N ALA A 48 -4.26 -6.33 7.26
CA ALA A 48 -2.82 -6.21 7.11
C ALA A 48 -2.22 -5.26 8.15
N PHE A 49 -2.85 -4.09 8.36
CA PHE A 49 -2.42 -3.13 9.38
C PHE A 49 -2.46 -3.71 10.80
N ALA A 50 -3.43 -4.56 11.12
CA ALA A 50 -3.53 -5.21 12.42
C ALA A 50 -2.35 -6.16 12.74
N LEU A 51 -1.52 -6.49 11.76
CA LEU A 51 -0.28 -7.26 11.94
C LEU A 51 0.93 -6.38 12.28
N LEU A 52 0.89 -5.09 11.94
CA LEU A 52 2.04 -4.21 12.10
C LEU A 52 2.36 -3.97 13.59
N PRO A 53 3.66 -3.90 13.95
CA PRO A 53 4.07 -3.43 15.27
C PRO A 53 3.66 -1.97 15.47
N LYS A 54 3.20 -1.63 16.67
CA LYS A 54 2.81 -0.25 17.03
C LYS A 54 4.03 0.65 17.25
N ASN A 55 3.81 1.96 17.17
CA ASN A 55 4.76 3.01 17.57
C ASN A 55 6.13 2.96 16.84
N GLN A 56 6.16 2.55 15.57
CA GLN A 56 7.38 2.61 14.75
C GLN A 56 7.35 3.83 13.81
N LYS A 57 8.45 4.04 13.07
CA LYS A 57 8.47 4.92 11.90
C LYS A 57 7.91 4.15 10.71
N ALA A 58 7.01 4.75 9.94
CA ALA A 58 6.46 4.16 8.72
C ALA A 58 7.07 4.81 7.48
N ILE A 59 7.39 4.00 6.47
CA ILE A 59 7.69 4.49 5.12
C ILE A 59 6.54 4.02 4.23
N VAL A 60 5.77 4.97 3.72
CA VAL A 60 4.58 4.70 2.90
C VAL A 60 4.91 5.06 1.47
N LEU A 61 4.81 4.09 0.57
CA LEU A 61 5.03 4.27 -0.86
C LEU A 61 3.71 4.08 -1.60
N GLY A 62 3.36 5.01 -2.48
CA GLY A 62 2.15 4.90 -3.30
C GLY A 62 2.37 5.48 -4.69
N PRO A 63 1.61 5.05 -5.72
CA PRO A 63 1.66 5.64 -7.05
C PRO A 63 1.14 7.07 -7.05
N ASN A 64 1.59 7.84 -8.03
CA ASN A 64 1.01 9.12 -8.40
C ASN A 64 -0.20 8.94 -9.33
N HIS A 65 -1.33 9.57 -8.99
CA HIS A 65 -2.55 9.58 -9.82
C HIS A 65 -2.87 10.94 -10.43
N TYR A 66 -2.41 12.03 -9.82
CA TYR A 66 -2.90 13.37 -10.17
C TYR A 66 -1.93 14.18 -11.03
N VAL A 67 -0.62 14.08 -10.77
CA VAL A 67 0.37 14.98 -11.36
C VAL A 67 1.46 14.18 -12.06
N GLY A 68 1.54 14.19 -13.39
CA GLY A 68 2.62 13.51 -14.10
C GLY A 68 4.00 14.05 -13.71
N PHE A 69 4.84 13.24 -13.07
CA PHE A 69 6.25 13.57 -12.80
C PHE A 69 7.16 12.34 -12.88
N ARG A 70 8.46 12.58 -13.10
CA ARG A 70 9.51 11.55 -13.06
C ARG A 70 10.15 11.48 -11.67
N GLY A 71 10.46 10.28 -11.20
CA GLY A 71 11.17 10.07 -9.94
C GLY A 71 10.25 9.97 -8.71
N ILE A 72 10.74 10.43 -7.57
CA ILE A 72 10.04 10.36 -6.27
C ILE A 72 9.76 11.76 -5.76
N ARG A 73 8.57 11.97 -5.22
CA ARG A 73 8.21 13.13 -4.41
C ARG A 73 7.79 12.71 -3.02
N SER A 74 7.84 13.62 -2.06
CA SER A 74 7.27 13.41 -0.72
C SER A 74 6.12 14.36 -0.48
N LEU A 75 5.10 13.91 0.26
CA LEU A 75 4.03 14.82 0.65
C LEU A 75 4.57 15.96 1.50
N GLU A 76 4.04 17.17 1.29
CA GLU A 76 4.41 18.34 2.08
C GLU A 76 3.77 18.29 3.48
N LYS A 77 2.53 17.82 3.54
CA LYS A 77 1.73 17.75 4.77
C LYS A 77 0.86 16.49 4.75
N ILE A 78 0.54 16.02 5.95
CA ILE A 78 -0.43 14.93 6.16
C ILE A 78 -1.39 15.37 7.27
N GLU A 79 -2.66 15.48 6.92
CA GLU A 79 -3.73 15.85 7.85
C GLU A 79 -4.99 15.06 7.48
N THR A 80 -5.53 14.36 8.47
CA THR A 80 -6.78 13.60 8.37
C THR A 80 -7.75 14.13 9.44
N PRO A 81 -9.01 13.66 9.47
CA PRO A 81 -9.92 13.95 10.58
C PRO A 81 -9.39 13.52 11.97
N LEU A 82 -8.40 12.61 12.03
CA LEU A 82 -7.78 12.20 13.29
C LEU A 82 -6.64 13.13 13.73
N GLY A 83 -6.31 14.14 12.91
CA GLY A 83 -5.30 15.15 13.17
C GLY A 83 -4.09 15.07 12.24
N LYS A 84 -3.07 15.86 12.57
CA LYS A 84 -1.82 15.96 11.80
C LYS A 84 -0.84 14.85 12.16
N VAL A 85 0.00 14.47 11.20
CA VAL A 85 1.10 13.51 11.41
C VAL A 85 2.44 14.17 11.07
N LYS A 86 3.47 13.86 11.86
CA LYS A 86 4.82 14.35 11.59
C LYS A 86 5.38 13.61 10.36
N ILE A 87 5.86 14.37 9.39
CA ILE A 87 6.62 13.83 8.26
C ILE A 87 8.09 13.73 8.64
N SER A 88 8.73 12.61 8.34
CA SER A 88 10.18 12.45 8.47
C SER A 88 10.91 13.46 7.60
N GLU A 89 11.98 14.04 8.15
CA GLU A 89 12.87 14.92 7.40
C GLU A 89 13.41 14.20 6.15
N ASN A 90 13.31 14.88 5.00
CA ASN A 90 13.70 14.34 3.72
C ASN A 90 13.94 15.44 2.68
N ASN A 91 14.76 15.11 1.68
CA ASN A 91 15.18 16.02 0.60
C ASN A 91 14.42 15.77 -0.72
N TYR A 92 13.31 15.04 -0.69
CA TYR A 92 12.50 14.82 -1.90
C TYR A 92 11.72 16.10 -2.25
N PRO A 93 11.55 16.42 -3.55
CA PRO A 93 10.64 17.47 -3.96
C PRO A 93 9.24 17.24 -3.40
N LYS A 94 8.55 18.33 -3.05
CA LYS A 94 7.27 18.25 -2.37
C LYS A 94 6.10 18.05 -3.33
N LEU A 95 5.05 17.41 -2.83
CA LEU A 95 3.76 17.22 -3.48
C LEU A 95 2.66 17.52 -2.47
N ASP A 96 1.62 18.22 -2.89
CA ASP A 96 0.58 18.69 -1.98
C ASP A 96 -0.31 17.54 -1.47
N TYR A 97 -0.67 16.61 -2.37
CA TYR A 97 -1.63 15.56 -2.07
C TYR A 97 -1.48 14.33 -2.97
N GLU A 98 -1.68 13.14 -2.40
CA GLU A 98 -1.86 11.89 -3.14
C GLU A 98 -2.72 10.92 -2.29
N HIS A 99 -3.82 10.43 -2.86
CA HIS A 99 -4.78 9.62 -2.13
C HIS A 99 -4.26 8.22 -1.82
N SER A 100 -3.37 7.69 -2.67
CA SER A 100 -2.77 6.38 -2.47
C SER A 100 -1.99 6.28 -1.15
N ILE A 101 -1.45 7.41 -0.67
CA ILE A 101 -0.82 7.53 0.64
C ILE A 101 -1.84 7.93 1.70
N ASP A 102 -2.67 8.94 1.41
CA ASP A 102 -3.65 9.51 2.37
C ASP A 102 -4.56 8.44 2.98
N ASN A 103 -5.03 7.49 2.17
CA ASN A 103 -5.92 6.41 2.61
C ASN A 103 -5.28 5.46 3.65
N GLN A 104 -3.95 5.43 3.75
CA GLN A 104 -3.22 4.59 4.70
C GLN A 104 -3.03 5.27 6.05
N ILE A 105 -3.15 6.60 6.10
CA ILE A 105 -2.80 7.42 7.27
C ILE A 105 -3.71 7.16 8.49
N PRO A 106 -5.04 7.03 8.36
CA PRO A 106 -5.89 6.78 9.53
C PRO A 106 -5.54 5.49 10.28
N PHE A 107 -5.14 4.44 9.56
CA PHE A 107 -4.67 3.19 10.17
C PHE A 107 -3.36 3.39 10.95
N LEU A 108 -2.40 4.12 10.36
CA LEU A 108 -1.12 4.45 11.02
C LEU A 108 -1.34 5.27 12.30
N GLN A 109 -2.20 6.29 12.25
CA GLN A 109 -2.55 7.11 13.41
C GLN A 109 -3.17 6.24 14.52
N LYS A 110 -4.10 5.34 14.16
CA LYS A 110 -4.73 4.44 15.13
C LYS A 110 -3.74 3.48 15.79
N LEU A 111 -2.71 3.06 15.06
CA LEU A 111 -1.62 2.21 15.58
C LEU A 111 -0.53 2.99 16.34
N GLY A 112 -0.66 4.31 16.45
CA GLY A 112 0.26 5.16 17.22
C GLY A 112 1.55 5.52 16.45
N PHE A 113 1.57 5.41 15.13
CA PHE A 113 2.68 5.90 14.32
C PHE A 113 2.70 7.42 14.35
N LYS A 114 3.78 7.98 14.89
CA LYS A 114 3.92 9.44 15.04
C LYS A 114 4.73 10.07 13.92
N GLU A 115 5.49 9.27 13.17
CA GLU A 115 6.41 9.74 12.15
C GLU A 115 6.29 8.87 10.88
N ILE A 116 6.08 9.54 9.74
CA ILE A 116 5.84 8.92 8.44
C ILE A 116 6.77 9.53 7.40
N LEU A 117 7.39 8.72 6.56
CA LEU A 117 8.01 9.16 5.31
C LEU A 117 7.06 8.79 4.14
N PRO A 118 6.26 9.75 3.64
CA PRO A 118 5.34 9.52 2.52
C PRO A 118 6.07 9.73 1.20
N LEU A 119 6.20 8.70 0.38
CA LEU A 119 6.90 8.73 -0.90
C LEU A 119 5.93 8.40 -2.04
N VAL A 120 5.68 9.38 -2.89
CA VAL A 120 4.88 9.21 -4.10
C VAL A 120 5.80 8.84 -5.26
N ILE A 121 5.51 7.70 -5.88
CA ILE A 121 6.29 7.13 -6.97
C ILE A 121 5.68 7.58 -8.29
N GLY A 122 6.40 8.44 -8.99
CA GLY A 122 6.09 8.85 -10.35
C GLY A 122 6.67 7.86 -11.38
N GLN A 123 6.95 8.37 -12.57
CA GLN A 123 7.55 7.58 -13.65
C GLN A 123 9.02 7.26 -13.30
N ILE A 124 9.33 5.98 -13.22
CA ILE A 124 10.69 5.46 -13.01
C ILE A 124 10.90 4.20 -13.85
N ASN A 125 12.13 3.95 -14.28
CA ASN A 125 12.51 2.69 -14.92
C ASN A 125 12.94 1.64 -13.89
N GLN A 126 13.20 0.42 -14.37
CA GLN A 126 13.55 -0.71 -13.49
C GLN A 126 14.86 -0.49 -12.72
N GLU A 127 15.88 0.13 -13.32
CA GLU A 127 17.15 0.39 -12.64
C GLU A 127 17.01 1.44 -11.53
N GLU A 128 16.16 2.45 -11.74
CA GLU A 128 15.79 3.43 -10.71
C GLU A 128 15.05 2.76 -9.55
N ALA A 129 14.08 1.89 -9.83
CA ALA A 129 13.36 1.13 -8.81
C ALA A 129 14.31 0.27 -7.95
N LYS A 130 15.27 -0.43 -8.57
CA LYS A 130 16.30 -1.21 -7.85
C LYS A 130 17.17 -0.32 -6.96
N LYS A 131 17.57 0.87 -7.44
CA LYS A 131 18.35 1.84 -6.64
C LYS A 131 17.55 2.32 -5.43
N ILE A 132 16.26 2.60 -5.61
CA ILE A 132 15.35 3.01 -4.53
C ILE A 132 15.22 1.88 -3.51
N ALA A 133 14.94 0.65 -3.95
CA ALA A 133 14.88 -0.52 -3.06
C ALA A 133 16.17 -0.71 -2.27
N LYS A 134 17.33 -0.53 -2.91
CA LYS A 134 18.64 -0.57 -2.24
C LYS A 134 18.80 0.53 -1.19
N GLN A 135 18.31 1.74 -1.44
CA GLN A 135 18.32 2.82 -0.44
C GLN A 135 17.42 2.48 0.76
N LEU A 136 16.18 2.08 0.50
CA LEU A 136 15.21 1.69 1.52
C LEU A 136 15.70 0.51 2.36
N SER A 137 16.44 -0.44 1.77
CA SER A 137 16.98 -1.61 2.48
C SER A 137 17.92 -1.27 3.65
N LYS A 138 18.48 -0.05 3.65
CA LYS A 138 19.38 0.47 4.68
C LYS A 138 18.63 1.05 5.90
N GLU A 139 17.35 1.40 5.74
CA GLU A 139 16.53 1.90 6.84
C GLU A 139 16.38 0.80 7.92
N LYS A 140 16.51 1.21 9.18
CA LYS A 140 16.42 0.33 10.35
C LYS A 140 15.26 0.78 11.23
N LYS A 141 14.60 -0.18 11.88
CA LYS A 141 13.46 0.08 12.80
C LYS A 141 12.30 0.84 12.14
N VAL A 142 12.03 0.52 10.88
CA VAL A 142 10.89 1.02 10.11
C VAL A 142 9.98 -0.13 9.71
N VAL A 143 8.71 0.19 9.46
CA VAL A 143 7.79 -0.65 8.70
C VAL A 143 7.55 -0.05 7.32
N PHE A 144 7.45 -0.90 6.31
CA PHE A 144 7.16 -0.48 4.93
C PHE A 144 5.69 -0.71 4.60
N ILE A 145 5.04 0.28 3.99
CA ILE A 145 3.68 0.17 3.47
C ILE A 145 3.77 0.48 1.98
N PHE A 146 3.46 -0.50 1.14
CA PHE A 146 3.37 -0.33 -0.31
C PHE A 146 1.89 -0.32 -0.72
N SER A 147 1.44 0.82 -1.22
CA SER A 147 0.05 1.08 -1.54
C SER A 147 -0.22 0.88 -3.02
N THR A 148 -1.12 -0.05 -3.38
CA THR A 148 -1.53 -0.32 -4.76
C THR A 148 -2.83 -1.12 -4.82
N ASP A 149 -3.72 -0.72 -5.72
CA ASP A 149 -4.78 -1.58 -6.23
C ASP A 149 -4.25 -2.44 -7.39
N LEU A 150 -4.92 -3.55 -7.71
CA LEU A 150 -4.56 -4.45 -8.82
C LEU A 150 -5.24 -4.01 -10.13
N SER A 151 -5.74 -4.95 -10.94
CA SER A 151 -6.36 -4.62 -12.23
C SER A 151 -7.59 -3.73 -12.08
N HIS A 152 -7.88 -2.94 -13.13
CA HIS A 152 -8.98 -1.98 -13.15
C HIS A 152 -9.89 -2.20 -14.36
N PHE A 153 -11.19 -2.07 -14.12
CA PHE A 153 -12.25 -1.99 -15.12
C PHE A 153 -12.41 -3.22 -16.02
N LEU A 154 -11.88 -4.37 -15.59
CA LEU A 154 -12.07 -5.66 -16.25
C LEU A 154 -13.37 -6.32 -15.75
N ASP A 155 -13.96 -7.20 -16.55
CA ASP A 155 -15.00 -8.09 -16.04
C ASP A 155 -14.45 -9.01 -14.94
N TYR A 156 -15.33 -9.52 -14.08
CA TYR A 156 -14.93 -10.25 -12.88
C TYR A 156 -14.00 -11.44 -13.15
N GLU A 157 -14.29 -12.27 -14.16
CA GLU A 157 -13.51 -13.49 -14.41
C GLU A 157 -12.13 -13.15 -14.98
N LEU A 158 -12.05 -12.16 -15.87
CA LEU A 158 -10.79 -11.66 -16.39
C LEU A 158 -9.96 -10.98 -15.29
N ALA A 159 -10.58 -10.16 -14.45
CA ALA A 159 -9.93 -9.52 -13.31
C ALA A 159 -9.30 -10.58 -12.38
N VAL A 160 -10.06 -11.62 -12.01
CA VAL A 160 -9.55 -12.72 -11.16
C VAL A 160 -8.33 -13.41 -11.80
N LYS A 161 -8.34 -13.64 -13.11
CA LYS A 161 -7.22 -14.25 -13.82
C LYS A 161 -5.97 -13.36 -13.79
N ILE A 162 -6.11 -12.09 -14.14
CA ILE A 162 -5.01 -11.13 -14.22
C ILE A 162 -4.46 -10.82 -12.81
N ASP A 163 -5.33 -10.63 -11.83
CA ASP A 163 -4.94 -10.37 -10.45
C ASP A 163 -4.17 -11.55 -9.85
N LYS A 164 -4.61 -12.79 -10.07
CA LYS A 164 -3.87 -13.99 -9.64
C LYS A 164 -2.47 -14.06 -10.22
N GLN A 165 -2.30 -13.60 -11.47
CA GLN A 165 -0.98 -13.53 -12.09
C GLN A 165 -0.09 -12.49 -11.39
N THR A 166 -0.62 -11.31 -11.09
CA THR A 166 0.09 -10.28 -10.31
C THR A 166 0.44 -10.77 -8.91
N ILE A 167 -0.50 -11.40 -8.20
CA ILE A 167 -0.29 -12.00 -6.88
C ILE A 167 0.84 -13.02 -6.92
N ASN A 168 0.83 -13.93 -7.90
CA ASN A 168 1.87 -14.94 -8.06
C ASN A 168 3.26 -14.32 -8.30
N ILE A 169 3.34 -13.21 -9.05
CA ILE A 169 4.59 -12.47 -9.24
C ILE A 169 5.11 -11.91 -7.91
N ILE A 170 4.22 -11.36 -7.08
CA ILE A 170 4.56 -10.79 -5.76
C ILE A 170 5.07 -11.88 -4.80
N GLU A 171 4.34 -12.99 -4.64
CA GLU A 171 4.69 -14.07 -3.70
C GLU A 171 6.00 -14.78 -4.07
N ASN A 172 6.29 -14.90 -5.37
CA ASN A 172 7.51 -15.52 -5.88
C ASN A 172 8.65 -14.53 -6.12
N LEU A 173 8.45 -13.24 -5.82
CA LEU A 173 9.42 -12.18 -6.05
C LEU A 173 9.93 -12.13 -7.51
N ASP A 174 9.06 -12.40 -8.48
CA ASP A 174 9.43 -12.61 -9.88
C ASP A 174 9.62 -11.29 -10.66
N SER A 175 10.76 -10.66 -10.45
CA SER A 175 11.15 -9.42 -11.14
C SER A 175 11.21 -9.52 -12.66
N LYS A 176 11.36 -10.73 -13.22
CA LYS A 176 11.48 -10.91 -14.67
C LYS A 176 10.14 -10.70 -15.37
N ASN A 177 9.05 -10.93 -14.67
CA ASN A 177 7.68 -10.81 -15.19
C ASN A 177 6.99 -9.51 -14.75
N ILE A 178 7.74 -8.49 -14.34
CA ILE A 178 7.17 -7.24 -13.82
C ILE A 178 6.28 -6.50 -14.82
N GLU A 179 6.57 -6.59 -16.11
CA GLU A 179 5.76 -5.97 -17.18
C GLU A 179 4.37 -6.61 -17.29
N LYS A 180 4.19 -7.79 -16.70
CA LYS A 180 2.90 -8.47 -16.65
C LYS A 180 2.06 -8.12 -15.42
N ILE A 181 2.56 -7.24 -14.54
CA ILE A 181 1.78 -6.71 -13.42
C ILE A 181 0.76 -5.71 -13.94
N ASP A 182 -0.50 -5.99 -13.65
CA ASP A 182 -1.60 -5.05 -13.80
C ASP A 182 -2.01 -4.51 -12.42
N ALA A 183 -1.58 -3.27 -12.16
CA ALA A 183 -1.73 -2.57 -10.90
C ALA A 183 -1.45 -1.08 -11.11
N CYS A 184 -2.20 -0.19 -10.44
CA CYS A 184 -1.94 1.26 -10.51
C CYS A 184 -0.55 1.62 -9.97
N GLY A 185 -0.03 0.83 -9.00
CA GLY A 185 1.28 0.98 -8.40
C GLY A 185 2.34 0.00 -8.92
N ARG A 186 2.39 -0.30 -10.23
CA ARG A 186 3.39 -1.23 -10.80
C ARG A 186 4.84 -0.91 -10.36
N SER A 187 5.26 0.34 -10.45
CA SER A 187 6.60 0.77 -10.02
C SER A 187 6.80 0.62 -8.51
N THR A 188 5.77 0.92 -7.72
CA THR A 188 5.74 0.73 -6.26
C THR A 188 5.89 -0.76 -5.89
N LEU A 189 5.18 -1.65 -6.59
CA LEU A 189 5.32 -3.10 -6.43
C LEU A 189 6.70 -3.59 -6.81
N PHE A 190 7.29 -3.03 -7.87
CA PHE A 190 8.63 -3.44 -8.27
C PHE A 190 9.67 -3.08 -7.20
N ILE A 191 9.57 -1.89 -6.60
CA ILE A 191 10.39 -1.51 -5.45
C ILE A 191 10.18 -2.48 -4.28
N ALA A 192 8.93 -2.86 -4.00
CA ALA A 192 8.61 -3.81 -2.91
C ALA A 192 9.25 -5.18 -3.14
N ILE A 193 9.15 -5.72 -4.36
CA ILE A 193 9.74 -7.02 -4.76
C ILE A 193 11.26 -6.98 -4.61
N GLU A 194 11.92 -5.93 -5.12
CA GLU A 194 13.38 -5.80 -5.02
C GLU A 194 13.85 -5.59 -3.57
N LEU A 195 13.08 -4.86 -2.75
CA LEU A 195 13.35 -4.70 -1.33
C LEU A 195 13.27 -6.06 -0.61
N CYS A 196 12.22 -6.83 -0.86
CA CYS A 196 12.03 -8.14 -0.24
C CYS A 196 13.15 -9.10 -0.64
N LYS A 197 13.60 -9.10 -1.91
CA LYS A 197 14.79 -9.85 -2.36
C LYS A 197 16.05 -9.47 -1.59
N LEU A 198 16.35 -8.19 -1.50
CA LEU A 198 17.56 -7.68 -0.81
C LEU A 198 17.57 -8.06 0.68
N LYS A 199 16.40 -8.04 1.32
CA LYS A 199 16.25 -8.31 2.75
C LYS A 199 15.91 -9.77 3.08
N LYS A 200 15.71 -10.62 2.06
CA LYS A 200 15.24 -12.00 2.19
C LYS A 200 13.89 -12.10 2.91
N TYR A 201 13.01 -11.14 2.66
CA TYR A 201 11.63 -11.18 3.15
C TYR A 201 10.75 -11.95 2.17
N LYS A 202 9.71 -12.62 2.69
CA LYS A 202 8.79 -13.40 1.88
C LYS A 202 7.38 -12.81 1.98
N PRO A 203 6.92 -12.09 0.94
CA PRO A 203 5.52 -11.68 0.82
C PRO A 203 4.60 -12.88 0.88
N THR A 204 3.57 -12.78 1.72
CA THR A 204 2.55 -13.81 1.89
C THR A 204 1.18 -13.16 1.80
N LEU A 205 0.31 -13.68 0.92
CA LEU A 205 -1.04 -13.17 0.74
C LEU A 205 -1.87 -13.36 2.02
N ILE A 206 -2.57 -12.30 2.43
CA ILE A 206 -3.54 -12.32 3.54
C ILE A 206 -4.94 -12.55 2.98
N GLU A 207 -5.32 -11.74 1.99
CA GLU A 207 -6.65 -11.78 1.37
C GLU A 207 -6.58 -11.14 -0.02
N TYR A 208 -7.35 -11.71 -0.95
CA TYR A 208 -7.66 -11.14 -2.25
C TYR A 208 -9.18 -11.08 -2.44
N LYS A 209 -9.67 -9.95 -2.94
CA LYS A 209 -11.05 -9.71 -3.41
C LYS A 209 -11.02 -8.70 -4.55
N ASN A 210 -12.15 -8.48 -5.21
CA ASN A 210 -12.37 -7.33 -6.08
C ASN A 210 -13.68 -6.62 -5.71
N SER A 211 -13.93 -5.43 -6.27
CA SER A 211 -15.14 -4.64 -6.00
C SER A 211 -16.43 -5.43 -6.20
N GLY A 212 -16.50 -6.36 -7.14
CA GLY A 212 -17.67 -7.22 -7.35
C GLY A 212 -17.96 -8.19 -6.21
N ASN A 213 -16.96 -8.54 -5.39
CA ASN A 213 -17.20 -9.27 -4.13
C ASN A 213 -17.86 -8.41 -3.04
N ILE A 214 -17.80 -7.09 -3.17
CA ILE A 214 -18.34 -6.13 -2.21
C ILE A 214 -19.70 -5.61 -2.67
N THR A 215 -19.82 -5.19 -3.94
CA THR A 215 -21.03 -4.57 -4.49
C THR A 215 -22.00 -5.56 -5.12
N GLY A 216 -21.52 -6.73 -5.54
CA GLY A 216 -22.27 -7.68 -6.37
C GLY A 216 -22.25 -7.36 -7.87
N ASP A 217 -21.79 -6.17 -8.29
CA ASP A 217 -21.60 -5.83 -9.69
C ASP A 217 -20.30 -6.43 -10.21
N LYS A 218 -20.41 -7.29 -11.23
CA LYS A 218 -19.31 -8.08 -11.81
C LYS A 218 -18.91 -7.61 -13.21
N THR A 219 -19.53 -6.56 -13.72
CA THR A 219 -19.35 -6.09 -15.11
C THR A 219 -18.02 -5.36 -15.31
N SER A 220 -17.57 -4.63 -14.28
CA SER A 220 -16.33 -3.87 -14.29
C SER A 220 -15.82 -3.72 -12.86
N VAL A 221 -14.71 -4.37 -12.53
CA VAL A 221 -14.22 -4.47 -11.16
C VAL A 221 -12.81 -3.92 -10.97
N VAL A 222 -12.46 -3.62 -9.73
CA VAL A 222 -11.09 -3.28 -9.31
C VAL A 222 -10.60 -4.33 -8.32
N GLY A 223 -9.39 -4.87 -8.55
CA GLY A 223 -8.78 -5.90 -7.71
C GLY A 223 -8.09 -5.35 -6.47
N TYR A 224 -8.22 -6.06 -5.35
CA TYR A 224 -7.68 -5.70 -4.04
C TYR A 224 -6.97 -6.89 -3.42
N SER A 225 -5.69 -6.73 -3.08
CA SER A 225 -4.94 -7.76 -2.36
C SER A 225 -4.14 -7.15 -1.23
N SER A 226 -4.00 -7.90 -0.14
CA SER A 226 -3.12 -7.52 0.95
C SER A 226 -2.10 -8.60 1.24
N PHE A 227 -0.88 -8.19 1.52
CA PHE A 227 0.25 -9.05 1.86
C PHE A 227 0.94 -8.53 3.11
N TYR A 228 1.59 -9.44 3.83
CA TYR A 228 2.63 -9.10 4.81
C TYR A 228 3.96 -9.72 4.40
N PHE A 229 5.07 -9.15 4.91
CA PHE A 229 6.42 -9.68 4.78
C PHE A 229 7.31 -9.24 5.93
#